data_AF-A0A2T1CLI2-F1
#
_entry.id   AF-A0A2T1CLI2-F1
#
_cell.length_a   1.000
_cell.length_b   1.000
_cell.length_c   1.000
_cell.angle_alpha   90.00
_cell.angle_beta   90.00
_cell.angle_gamma   90.00
#
_symmetry.space_group_name_H-M   'P 1'
#
loop_
_entity.id
_entity.type
_entity.pdbx_description
1 polymer ?
#
loop_
_entity_poly.entity_id
_entity_poly.type
_entity_poly.pdbx_seq_one_letter_code
_entity_poly.pdbx_strand_id
1 'polypeptide(L)'
;MVQAPIQPKTKDTQALAILAVDLIRQAGCEYGDIRICHYRNQNLSARDRSLNRLSDNVSSGFGIRVLLDGAWGFAASHRITPAEITR
;
A
#
# COMPACT_ATOMS: atom_id res chain seq x y z
N MET A 1 6.73 -11.40 21.61
CA MET A 1 5.34 -11.88 21.44
C MET A 1 4.97 -11.75 19.97
N VAL A 2 4.58 -12.83 19.31
CA VAL A 2 3.93 -12.76 17.99
C VAL A 2 2.52 -12.26 18.22
N GLN A 3 2.18 -11.08 17.72
CA GLN A 3 0.82 -10.53 17.83
C GLN A 3 -0.12 -11.22 16.84
N ALA A 4 -1.42 -11.31 17.19
CA ALA A 4 -2.46 -11.82 16.30
C ALA A 4 -2.51 -11.01 14.98
N PRO A 5 -2.93 -11.62 13.85
CA PRO A 5 -3.08 -10.90 12.60
C PRO A 5 -4.07 -9.75 12.74
N ILE A 6 -3.56 -8.52 12.62
CA ILE A 6 -4.38 -7.34 12.38
C ILE A 6 -4.91 -7.49 10.95
N GLN A 7 -6.18 -7.86 10.83
CA GLN A 7 -6.85 -7.90 9.53
C GLN A 7 -6.95 -6.45 9.02
N PRO A 8 -6.39 -6.11 7.84
CA PRO A 8 -6.57 -4.79 7.28
C PRO A 8 -8.06 -4.58 6.98
N LYS A 9 -8.62 -3.44 7.38
CA LYS A 9 -10.01 -3.08 7.09
C LYS A 9 -10.19 -2.90 5.58
N THR A 10 -10.66 -3.95 4.90
CA THR A 10 -10.80 -4.02 3.45
C THR A 10 -11.76 -3.00 2.85
N LYS A 11 -12.80 -2.57 3.58
CA LYS A 11 -13.77 -1.59 3.09
C LYS A 11 -13.17 -0.19 2.92
N ASP A 12 -12.25 0.22 3.80
CA ASP A 12 -11.65 1.55 3.77
C ASP A 12 -10.72 1.71 2.56
N THR A 13 -9.97 0.64 2.23
CA THR A 13 -9.05 0.61 1.08
C THR A 13 -9.77 0.74 -0.26
N GLN A 14 -10.94 0.14 -0.41
CA GLN A 14 -11.70 0.21 -1.65
C GLN A 14 -12.20 1.63 -1.94
N ALA A 15 -12.69 2.35 -0.92
CA ALA A 15 -13.13 3.73 -1.09
C ALA A 15 -11.98 4.66 -1.52
N LEU A 16 -10.79 4.46 -0.95
CA LEU A 16 -9.58 5.19 -1.32
C LEU A 16 -9.11 4.87 -2.75
N ALA A 17 -9.23 3.62 -3.17
CA ALA A 17 -8.91 3.23 -4.54
C ALA A 17 -9.88 3.88 -5.54
N ILE A 18 -11.18 3.91 -5.22
CA ILE A 18 -12.19 4.60 -6.06
C ILE A 18 -11.87 6.09 -6.17
N LEU A 19 -11.59 6.76 -5.04
CA LEU A 19 -11.19 8.17 -5.03
C LEU A 19 -9.99 8.44 -5.95
N ALA A 20 -8.94 7.61 -5.87
CA ALA A 20 -7.75 7.78 -6.71
C ALA A 20 -8.07 7.61 -8.21
N VAL A 21 -8.84 6.58 -8.57
CA VAL A 21 -9.22 6.34 -9.97
C VAL A 21 -10.11 7.47 -10.51
N ASP A 22 -11.01 8.01 -9.69
CA ASP A 22 -11.85 9.14 -10.09
C ASP A 22 -11.04 10.42 -10.31
N LEU A 23 -10.02 10.69 -9.48
CA LEU A 23 -9.08 11.80 -9.68
C LEU A 23 -8.25 11.63 -10.96
N ILE A 24 -7.76 10.42 -11.24
CA ILE A 24 -7.03 10.11 -12.48
C ILE A 24 -7.91 10.37 -13.71
N ARG A 25 -9.20 9.95 -13.65
CA ARG A 25 -10.17 10.22 -14.73
C ARG A 25 -10.44 11.71 -14.88
N GLN A 26 -10.62 12.45 -13.78
CA GLN A 26 -10.84 13.89 -13.80
C GLN A 26 -9.64 14.66 -14.36
N ALA A 27 -8.43 14.15 -14.14
CA ALA A 27 -7.20 14.70 -14.71
C ALA A 27 -7.05 14.44 -16.22
N GLY A 28 -7.92 13.64 -16.84
CA GLY A 28 -7.91 13.36 -18.27
C GLY A 28 -6.90 12.30 -18.71
N CYS A 29 -6.36 11.50 -17.78
CA CYS A 29 -5.42 10.44 -18.13
C CYS A 29 -6.10 9.34 -18.96
N GLU A 30 -5.42 8.87 -20.00
CA GLU A 30 -5.86 7.77 -20.87
C GLU A 30 -5.97 6.45 -20.10
N TYR A 31 -5.05 6.27 -19.16
CA TYR A 31 -4.99 5.11 -18.29
C TYR A 31 -4.42 5.51 -16.94
N GLY A 32 -4.88 4.86 -15.88
CA GLY A 32 -4.14 4.84 -14.63
C GLY A 32 -4.64 3.77 -13.68
N ASP A 33 -3.74 3.37 -12.80
CA ASP A 33 -3.96 2.34 -11.81
C ASP A 33 -3.41 2.77 -10.45
N ILE A 34 -4.09 2.36 -9.38
CA ILE A 34 -3.63 2.49 -8.01
C ILE A 34 -3.46 1.09 -7.42
N ARG A 35 -2.35 0.90 -6.71
CA ARG A 35 -2.06 -0.32 -5.95
C ARG A 35 -1.86 0.05 -4.49
N ILE A 36 -2.74 -0.44 -3.63
CA ILE A 36 -2.60 -0.31 -2.17
C ILE A 36 -2.14 -1.65 -1.61
N CYS A 37 -1.06 -1.64 -0.82
CA CYS A 37 -0.47 -2.86 -0.28
C CYS A 37 -0.26 -2.75 1.24
N HIS A 38 -0.51 -3.88 1.90
CA HIS A 38 -0.14 -4.11 3.30
C HIS A 38 0.75 -5.34 3.33
N TYR A 39 1.97 -5.16 3.83
CA TYR A 39 2.97 -6.22 3.97
C TYR A 39 3.20 -6.48 5.44
N ARG A 40 3.26 -7.76 5.81
CA ARG A 40 3.73 -8.21 7.11
C ARG A 40 4.84 -9.22 6.88
N ASN A 41 6.00 -8.98 7.48
CA ASN A 41 7.16 -9.86 7.38
C ASN A 41 7.57 -10.32 8.78
N GLN A 42 7.48 -11.63 9.02
CA GLN A 42 7.85 -12.25 10.28
C GLN A 42 9.13 -13.05 10.07
N ASN A 43 10.20 -12.66 10.76
CA ASN A 43 11.47 -13.39 10.74
C ASN A 43 11.72 -14.02 12.12
N LEU A 44 11.93 -15.33 12.10
CA LEU A 44 12.26 -16.14 13.27
C LEU A 44 13.60 -16.81 12.99
N SER A 45 14.56 -16.67 13.91
CA SER A 45 15.76 -17.48 13.88
C SER A 45 15.97 -18.18 15.21
N ALA A 46 16.49 -19.40 15.13
CA ALA A 46 16.81 -20.24 16.27
C ALA A 46 18.24 -20.75 16.15
N ARG A 47 18.92 -20.90 17.29
CA ARG A 47 20.23 -21.51 17.42
C ARG A 47 20.25 -22.31 18.72
N ASP A 48 20.86 -23.49 18.71
CA ASP A 48 21.02 -24.35 19.89
C ASP A 48 19.71 -24.60 20.65
N ARG A 49 18.64 -24.93 19.92
CA ARG A 49 17.27 -25.14 20.45
C ARG A 49 16.68 -23.90 21.18
N SER A 50 17.28 -22.73 21.01
CA SER A 50 16.81 -21.46 21.55
C SER A 50 16.42 -20.49 20.43
N LEU A 51 15.29 -19.81 20.57
CA LEU A 51 14.87 -18.76 19.65
C LEU A 51 15.68 -17.49 19.96
N ASN A 52 16.57 -17.08 19.06
CA ASN A 52 17.48 -15.96 19.28
C ASN A 52 16.99 -14.65 18.66
N ARG A 53 16.10 -14.72 17.65
CA ARG A 53 15.49 -13.53 17.03
C ARG A 53 14.04 -13.81 16.68
N LEU A 54 13.20 -12.87 17.06
CA LEU A 54 11.81 -12.77 16.62
C LEU A 54 11.57 -11.32 16.21
N SER A 55 11.30 -11.08 14.93
CA SER A 55 10.92 -9.76 14.43
C SER A 55 9.63 -9.86 13.62
N ASP A 56 8.75 -8.90 13.80
CA ASP A 56 7.48 -8.78 13.09
C ASP A 56 7.39 -7.36 12.55
N ASN A 57 7.53 -7.21 11.23
CA ASN A 57 7.52 -5.91 10.57
C ASN A 57 6.23 -5.77 9.78
N VAL A 58 5.53 -4.66 9.99
CA VAL A 58 4.36 -4.29 9.18
C VAL A 58 4.71 -3.03 8.41
N SER A 59 4.46 -3.04 7.10
CA SER A 59 4.59 -1.87 6.24
C SER A 59 3.37 -1.75 5.34
N SER A 60 2.97 -0.54 5.02
CA SER A 60 1.86 -0.30 4.11
C SER A 60 2.12 0.93 3.27
N GLY A 61 1.51 0.98 2.10
CA GLY A 61 1.58 2.13 1.22
C GLY A 61 0.74 1.95 -0.02
N PHE A 62 0.82 2.92 -0.90
CA PHE A 62 0.22 2.86 -2.21
C PHE A 62 1.17 3.38 -3.29
N GLY A 63 0.94 2.93 -4.51
CA GLY A 63 1.56 3.46 -5.73
C GLY A 63 0.50 3.73 -6.77
N ILE A 64 0.66 4.83 -7.49
CA ILE A 64 -0.19 5.25 -8.61
C ILE A 64 0.69 5.32 -9.85
N ARG A 65 0.16 4.83 -10.96
CA ARG A 65 0.75 4.97 -12.28
C ARG A 65 -0.31 5.51 -13.24
N VAL A 66 0.07 6.49 -14.06
CA VAL A 66 -0.82 7.13 -15.04
C VAL A 66 -0.15 7.26 -16.40
N LEU A 67 -0.96 7.27 -17.45
CA LEU A 67 -0.57 7.55 -18.83
C LEU A 67 -1.37 8.75 -19.32
N LEU A 68 -0.66 9.79 -19.77
CA LEU A 68 -1.26 11.00 -20.34
C LEU A 68 -0.39 11.45 -21.52
N ASP A 69 -1.00 11.63 -22.70
CA ASP A 69 -0.36 12.08 -23.93
C ASP A 69 0.88 11.24 -24.29
N GLY A 70 0.78 9.92 -24.10
CA GLY A 70 1.88 8.98 -24.35
C GLY A 70 3.01 8.99 -23.31
N ALA A 71 2.91 9.77 -22.23
CA ALA A 71 3.91 9.83 -21.16
C ALA A 71 3.44 9.13 -19.88
N TRP A 72 4.34 8.38 -19.25
CA TRP A 72 4.08 7.70 -17.97
C TRP A 72 4.44 8.58 -16.77
N GLY A 73 3.51 8.68 -15.82
CA GLY A 73 3.70 9.32 -14.51
C GLY A 73 3.56 8.33 -13.36
N PHE A 74 4.30 8.55 -12.28
CA PHE A 74 4.30 7.68 -11.10
C PHE A 74 4.29 8.50 -9.80
N ALA A 75 3.52 8.05 -8.82
CA ALA A 75 3.52 8.61 -7.47
C ALA A 75 3.38 7.47 -6.44
N ALA A 76 3.99 7.61 -5.26
CA ALA A 76 3.87 6.61 -4.21
C ALA A 76 4.00 7.24 -2.82
N SER A 77 3.33 6.66 -1.82
CA SER A 77 3.45 7.07 -0.43
C SER A 77 3.19 5.92 0.53
N HIS A 78 3.78 6.00 1.72
CA HIS A 78 3.51 5.07 2.82
C HIS A 78 2.24 5.46 3.62
N ARG A 79 1.69 6.66 3.39
CA ARG A 79 0.53 7.18 4.13
C ARG A 79 -0.75 6.92 3.35
N ILE A 80 -1.52 5.91 3.77
CA ILE A 80 -2.79 5.58 3.10
C ILE A 80 -3.90 6.46 3.68
N THR A 81 -4.01 7.70 3.20
CA THR A 81 -5.06 8.65 3.60
C THR A 81 -5.66 9.35 2.37
N PRO A 82 -6.91 9.85 2.43
CA PRO A 82 -7.50 10.60 1.33
C PRO A 82 -6.64 11.81 0.92
N ALA A 83 -6.17 12.57 1.90
CA ALA A 83 -5.36 13.77 1.66
C ALA A 83 -4.04 13.47 0.93
N GLU A 84 -3.40 12.34 1.25
CA GLU A 84 -2.16 11.93 0.57
C GLU A 84 -2.43 11.48 -0.87
N ILE A 85 -3.58 10.83 -1.12
CA ILE A 85 -3.98 10.37 -2.46
C ILE A 85 -4.33 11.55 -3.38
N THR A 86 -4.87 12.64 -2.83
CA THR A 86 -5.25 13.84 -3.59
C THR A 86 -4.07 14.76 -3.95
N ARG A 87 -2.92 14.60 -3.31
CA ARG A 87 -1.75 15.49 -3.46
C ARG A 87 -1.06 15.33 -4.81
#